data_AF-A0A5K1AFB0-F1
#
_entry.id   AF-A0A5K1AFB0-F1
#
_cell.length_a   1.000
_cell.length_b   1.000
_cell.length_c   1.000
_cell.angle_alpha   90.00
_cell.angle_beta   90.00
_cell.angle_gamma   90.00
#
_symmetry.space_group_name_H-M   'P 1'
#
loop_
_entity.id
_entity.type
_entity.pdbx_description
1 polymer ?
#
loop_
_entity_poly.entity_id
_entity_poly.type
_entity_poly.pdbx_seq_one_letter_code
_entity_poly.pdbx_strand_id
1 'polypeptide(L)' 'DAADRIIGEMGGKPDLIIGNYTDGNLVASLMASRLGVTQ' A
#
# COMPACT_ATOMS: atom_id res chain seq x y z
N ASP A 1 -8.08 -9.23 -2.23
CA ASP A 1 -6.78 -9.13 -1.54
C ASP A 1 -6.71 -7.80 -0.79
N ALA A 2 -5.75 -7.56 0.11
CA ALA A 2 -5.68 -6.29 0.86
C ALA A 2 -5.49 -5.07 -0.07
N ALA A 3 -4.69 -5.24 -1.13
CA ALA A 3 -4.50 -4.24 -2.18
C ALA A 3 -5.81 -3.87 -2.90
N ASP A 4 -6.64 -4.87 -3.26
CA ASP A 4 -7.91 -4.61 -3.96
C ASP A 4 -8.92 -3.87 -3.07
N ARG A 5 -8.91 -4.16 -1.76
CA ARG A 5 -9.74 -3.43 -0.80
C ARG A 5 -9.32 -1.97 -0.69
N ILE A 6 -8.02 -1.71 -0.60
CA ILE A 6 -7.48 -0.35 -0.55
C ILE A 6 -7.86 0.43 -1.82
N ILE A 7 -7.70 -0.16 -3.01
CA ILE A 7 -8.11 0.48 -4.26
C ILE A 7 -9.61 0.75 -4.30
N GLY A 8 -10.43 -0.21 -3.84
CA GLY A 8 -11.88 -0.09 -3.80
C GLY A 8 -12.37 1.00 -2.83
N GLU A 9 -11.74 1.12 -1.66
CA GLU A 9 -12.07 2.14 -0.67
C GLU A 9 -11.56 3.53 -1.05
N MET A 10 -10.38 3.63 -1.66
CA MET A 10 -9.81 4.91 -2.12
C MET A 10 -10.39 5.36 -3.48
N GLY A 11 -11.14 4.50 -4.17
CA GLY A 11 -11.67 4.77 -5.51
C GLY A 11 -10.59 4.87 -6.59
N GLY A 12 -9.39 4.37 -6.32
CA GLY A 12 -8.22 4.55 -7.17
C GLY A 12 -6.93 4.04 -6.54
N LYS A 13 -5.84 4.10 -7.29
CA LYS A 13 -4.51 3.72 -6.82
C LYS A 13 -3.99 4.79 -5.85
N PRO A 14 -3.48 4.43 -4.65
CA PRO A 14 -2.81 5.39 -3.79
C PRO A 14 -1.54 5.94 -4.48
N ASP A 15 -1.18 7.18 -4.14
CA ASP A 15 0.05 7.84 -4.60
C ASP A 15 1.20 7.71 -3.59
N LEU A 16 0.88 7.44 -2.32
CA LEU A 16 1.83 7.31 -1.21
C LEU A 16 1.37 6.21 -0.25
N ILE A 17 2.31 5.36 0.19
CA ILE A 17 2.07 4.33 1.20
C ILE A 17 3.06 4.50 2.35
N ILE A 18 2.55 4.77 3.55
CA ILE A 18 3.40 4.95 4.74
C ILE A 18 3.31 3.70 5.63
N GLY A 19 4.46 3.04 5.83
CA GLY A 19 4.59 2.00 6.83
C GLY A 19 4.80 2.59 8.22
N ASN A 20 4.13 2.04 9.22
CA ASN A 20 4.37 2.41 10.62
C ASN A 20 4.94 1.20 11.35
N TYR A 21 6.01 1.40 12.11
CA TYR A 21 6.77 0.33 12.76
C TYR A 21 7.33 -0.70 11.76
N THR A 22 8.00 -1.73 12.27
CA THR A 22 8.74 -2.69 11.43
C THR A 22 7.82 -3.58 10.59
N ASP A 23 6.72 -4.03 11.18
CA ASP A 23 5.70 -4.84 10.53
C ASP A 23 4.90 -4.04 9.50
N GLY A 24 4.51 -2.82 9.83
CA GLY A 24 3.85 -1.92 8.88
C GLY A 24 4.76 -1.51 7.73
N ASN A 25 6.06 -1.35 7.96
CA ASN A 25 7.04 -1.11 6.89
C ASN A 25 7.13 -2.29 5.92
N LEU A 26 7.15 -3.53 6.42
CA LEU A 26 7.20 -4.73 5.57
C LEU A 26 5.95 -4.82 4.68
N VAL A 27 4.77 -4.65 5.25
CA VAL A 27 3.51 -4.68 4.50
C VAL A 27 3.45 -3.52 3.51
N ALA A 28 3.85 -2.31 3.92
CA ALA A 28 3.89 -1.14 3.05
C ALA A 28 4.85 -1.34 1.86
N SER A 29 6.02 -1.95 2.06
CA SER A 29 6.97 -2.21 0.96
C SER A 29 6.42 -3.23 -0.04
N LEU A 30 5.77 -4.29 0.45
CA LEU A 30 5.12 -5.28 -0.40
C LEU A 30 3.95 -4.67 -1.20
N MET A 31 3.15 -3.82 -0.57
CA MET A 31 2.03 -3.14 -1.21
C MET A 31 2.51 -2.09 -2.22
N ALA A 32 3.53 -1.29 -1.88
CA ALA A 32 4.15 -0.31 -2.77
C ALA A 32 4.75 -0.98 -4.00
N SER A 33 5.45 -2.11 -3.82
CA SER A 33 5.98 -2.90 -4.94
C SER A 33 4.88 -3.45 -5.84
N ARG A 34 3.80 -3.99 -5.25
CA ARG A 34 2.68 -4.56 -6.01
C ARG A 34 1.85 -3.51 -6.77
N LEU A 35 1.67 -2.34 -6.18
CA LEU A 35 0.87 -1.25 -6.73
C LEU A 35 1.71 -0.26 -7.57
N GLY A 36 3.05 -0.39 -7.57
CA GLY A 36 3.96 0.54 -8.22
C GLY A 36 3.81 1.96 -7.69
N VAL A 37 3.79 2.11 -6.36
CA VAL A 37 3.54 3.37 -5.65
C VAL A 37 4.80 3.74 -4.85
N THR A 38 5.00 5.03 -4.60
CA THR A 38 6.09 5.49 -3.74
C THR A 38 5.78 5.13 -2.28
N GLN A 39 6.79 4.60 -1.61
CA GLN A 39 6.79 4.38 -0.16
C GLN A 39 7.55 5.53 0.52
#